data_AF-A0A929QG13-F1
#
_entry.id   AF-A0A929QG13-F1
#
_cell.length_a   1.000
_cell.length_b   1.000
_cell.length_c   1.000
_cell.angle_alpha   90.00
_cell.angle_beta   90.00
_cell.angle_gamma   90.00
#
_symmetry.space_group_name_H-M   'P 1'
#
loop_
_entity.id
_entity.type
_entity.pdbx_description
1 polymer ?
#
loop_
_entity_poly.entity_id
_entity_poly.type
_entity_poly.pdbx_seq_one_letter_code
_entity_poly.pdbx_strand_id
1 'polypeptide(L)'
;MYTLSNEELKKLGAHITTKEIKQQPNLWTSTYAIYQDNLLEISSFIERACRLGGARRTRIVFTGAGTSAYVGDTITPYLRSYGEKNIFEFASVATTDIVSDPYGSLDSEDPTVLVSFARSGNSPESLAAVNVARKIVKNLLFINITCAPEGKLAQDSAERDDTLLLLIPGANDQGFAMTGSYSCMTLLATLLFDSSADDKKKLWIDDASQLGRQVIEREAEIATWLKKDFNRITYLGSGSYVGLAHEAQLKILELAAGINATSWDSSMGYRHGPKSFVDNRTLVFDFVSNDAYTRQYDLDILNEIKGDQIAALTVGIEQEGNTNFDGSTFTLPVLSEPLPAPYLALPFVMIAQTVALLNSVRVKNTPDTPSPTGQVNRVVKGVTIHSL
;
A
#
# COMPACT_ATOMS: atom_id res chain seq x y z
N MET A 1 -19.53 11.61 0.58
CA MET A 1 -18.31 12.44 0.53
C MET A 1 -18.00 12.88 -0.88
N TYR A 2 -17.97 11.97 -1.85
CA TYR A 2 -17.50 12.28 -3.20
C TYR A 2 -18.44 13.15 -4.04
N THR A 3 -19.70 13.25 -3.64
CA THR A 3 -20.73 14.12 -4.24
C THR A 3 -20.88 15.47 -3.55
N LEU A 4 -20.23 15.69 -2.39
CA LEU A 4 -20.30 16.95 -1.68
C LEU A 4 -19.53 18.05 -2.43
N SER A 5 -19.99 19.29 -2.30
CA SER A 5 -19.27 20.45 -2.80
C SER A 5 -17.97 20.68 -2.01
N ASN A 6 -17.01 21.37 -2.62
CA ASN A 6 -15.75 21.72 -1.95
C ASN A 6 -15.98 22.51 -0.66
N GLU A 7 -17.00 23.37 -0.59
CA GLU A 7 -17.31 24.15 0.62
C GLU A 7 -17.87 23.28 1.75
N GLU A 8 -18.69 22.27 1.42
CA GLU A 8 -19.13 21.27 2.40
C GLU A 8 -17.96 20.43 2.91
N LEU A 9 -17.08 20.00 2.02
CA LEU A 9 -15.89 19.22 2.39
C LEU A 9 -14.92 20.01 3.28
N LYS A 10 -14.72 21.31 3.02
CA LYS A 10 -13.90 22.18 3.88
C LYS A 10 -14.47 22.29 5.29
N LYS A 11 -15.79 22.39 5.45
CA LYS A 11 -16.45 22.41 6.76
C LYS A 11 -16.22 21.12 7.56
N LEU A 12 -16.07 19.99 6.86
CA LEU A 12 -15.75 18.70 7.44
C LEU A 12 -14.24 18.48 7.62
N GLY A 13 -13.39 19.42 7.19
CA GLY A 13 -11.93 19.25 7.18
C GLY A 13 -11.48 18.06 6.34
N ALA A 14 -12.16 17.80 5.22
CA ALA A 14 -12.00 16.58 4.43
C ALA A 14 -11.70 16.85 2.93
N HIS A 15 -11.59 18.11 2.52
CA HIS A 15 -11.50 18.49 1.12
C HIS A 15 -10.22 18.02 0.42
N ILE A 16 -9.10 17.93 1.14
CA ILE A 16 -7.82 17.49 0.58
C ILE A 16 -7.83 15.97 0.41
N THR A 17 -8.05 15.25 1.50
CA THR A 17 -8.04 13.77 1.54
C THR A 17 -9.07 13.19 0.58
N THR A 18 -10.27 13.80 0.50
CA THR A 18 -11.32 13.37 -0.45
C THR A 18 -10.87 13.54 -1.90
N LYS A 19 -10.25 14.68 -2.24
CA LYS A 19 -9.72 14.93 -3.59
C LYS A 19 -8.62 13.95 -3.93
N GLU A 20 -7.70 13.71 -3.00
CA GLU A 20 -6.56 12.81 -3.17
C GLU A 20 -6.97 11.36 -3.38
N ILE A 21 -8.00 10.88 -2.67
CA ILE A 21 -8.55 9.55 -2.92
C ILE A 21 -9.19 9.48 -4.32
N LYS A 22 -10.02 10.48 -4.69
CA LYS A 22 -10.76 10.49 -5.96
C LYS A 22 -9.86 10.56 -7.20
N GLN A 23 -8.67 11.15 -7.10
CA GLN A 23 -7.78 11.32 -8.25
C GLN A 23 -6.97 10.06 -8.60
N GLN A 24 -6.91 9.06 -7.71
CA GLN A 24 -6.07 7.87 -7.87
C GLN A 24 -6.23 7.14 -9.21
N PRO A 25 -7.45 6.90 -9.74
CA PRO A 25 -7.60 6.28 -11.06
C PRO A 25 -6.87 6.99 -12.18
N ASN A 26 -6.81 8.33 -12.13
CA ASN A 26 -6.06 9.10 -13.13
C ASN A 26 -4.55 9.09 -12.83
N LEU A 27 -4.17 9.12 -11.55
CA LEU A 27 -2.77 9.02 -11.15
C LEU A 27 -2.14 7.69 -11.56
N TRP A 28 -2.86 6.58 -11.57
CA TRP A 28 -2.34 5.28 -12.01
C TRP A 28 -1.99 5.28 -13.49
N THR A 29 -2.84 5.86 -14.34
CA THR A 29 -2.53 6.08 -15.77
C THR A 29 -1.32 6.99 -15.94
N SER A 30 -1.23 8.09 -15.18
CA SER A 30 -0.06 8.97 -15.20
C SER A 30 1.22 8.30 -14.68
N THR A 31 1.11 7.39 -13.71
CA THR A 31 2.23 6.61 -13.17
C THR A 31 2.74 5.62 -14.20
N TYR A 32 1.85 5.00 -14.97
CA TYR A 32 2.24 4.18 -16.11
C TYR A 32 2.97 5.00 -17.19
N ALA A 33 2.51 6.22 -17.47
CA ALA A 33 3.22 7.11 -18.38
C ALA A 33 4.63 7.45 -17.87
N ILE A 34 4.79 7.73 -16.57
CA ILE A 34 6.12 7.92 -15.96
C ILE A 34 7.01 6.68 -16.16
N TYR A 35 6.48 5.48 -15.95
CA TYR A 35 7.21 4.24 -16.22
C TYR A 35 7.64 4.14 -17.69
N GLN A 36 6.74 4.42 -18.63
CA GLN A 36 7.03 4.41 -20.08
C GLN A 36 8.11 5.42 -20.47
N ASP A 37 7.99 6.66 -19.99
CA ASP A 37 8.90 7.75 -20.30
C ASP A 37 10.33 7.48 -19.78
N ASN A 38 10.47 6.63 -18.77
CA ASN A 38 11.75 6.26 -18.16
C ASN A 38 12.22 4.83 -18.53
N LEU A 39 11.57 4.15 -19.49
CA LEU A 39 11.85 2.75 -19.82
C LEU A 39 13.31 2.47 -20.14
N LEU A 40 13.99 3.38 -20.86
CA LEU A 40 15.39 3.21 -21.23
C LEU A 40 16.31 3.24 -20.00
N GLU A 41 16.11 4.20 -19.10
CA GLU A 41 16.88 4.34 -17.87
C GLU A 41 16.60 3.19 -16.91
N ILE A 42 15.33 2.81 -16.77
CA ILE A 42 14.88 1.65 -15.99
C ILE A 42 15.55 0.39 -16.51
N SER A 43 15.48 0.12 -17.82
CA SER A 43 16.05 -1.10 -18.42
C SER A 43 17.57 -1.17 -18.19
N SER A 44 18.26 -0.05 -18.42
CA SER A 44 19.71 0.06 -18.16
C SER A 44 20.06 -0.19 -16.70
N PHE A 45 19.27 0.33 -15.76
CA PHE A 45 19.47 0.10 -14.34
C PHE A 45 19.18 -1.34 -13.94
N ILE A 46 18.09 -1.93 -14.43
CA ILE A 46 17.74 -3.33 -14.17
C ILE A 46 18.82 -4.27 -14.71
N GLU A 47 19.41 -4.01 -15.89
CA GLU A 47 20.57 -4.77 -16.37
C GLU A 47 21.77 -4.70 -15.40
N ARG A 48 22.05 -3.51 -14.84
CA ARG A 48 23.10 -3.36 -13.81
C ARG A 48 22.74 -4.14 -12.55
N ALA A 49 21.48 -4.10 -12.11
CA ALA A 49 21.00 -4.87 -10.98
C ALA A 49 21.14 -6.38 -11.22
N CYS A 50 20.86 -6.88 -12.42
CA CYS A 50 21.11 -8.28 -12.81
C CYS A 50 22.60 -8.63 -12.70
N ARG A 51 23.48 -7.75 -13.20
CA ARG A 51 24.94 -7.97 -13.16
C ARG A 51 25.53 -7.89 -11.74
N LEU A 52 24.92 -7.09 -10.85
CA LEU A 52 25.35 -6.92 -9.46
C LEU A 52 25.44 -8.26 -8.71
N GLY A 53 24.47 -9.15 -8.97
CA GLY A 53 24.39 -10.47 -8.35
C GLY A 53 25.46 -11.44 -8.83
N GLY A 54 25.93 -11.28 -10.08
CA GLY A 54 26.86 -12.19 -10.73
C GLY A 54 26.31 -13.62 -10.77
N ALA A 55 26.93 -14.52 -10.00
CA ALA A 55 26.48 -15.92 -9.87
C ALA A 55 25.41 -16.12 -8.76
N ARG A 56 25.16 -15.11 -7.92
CA ARG A 56 24.11 -15.11 -6.89
C ARG A 56 22.92 -14.29 -7.40
N ARG A 57 21.76 -14.48 -6.77
CA ARG A 57 20.62 -13.57 -6.98
C ARG A 57 20.94 -12.20 -6.37
N THR A 58 20.53 -11.14 -7.06
CA THR A 58 20.51 -9.79 -6.49
C THR A 58 19.31 -9.64 -5.58
N ARG A 59 19.54 -9.24 -4.33
CA ARG A 59 18.48 -9.00 -3.36
C ARG A 59 17.82 -7.64 -3.64
N ILE A 60 16.53 -7.64 -3.93
CA ILE A 60 15.72 -6.43 -4.08
C ILE A 60 15.02 -6.18 -2.75
N VAL A 61 15.45 -5.14 -2.03
CA VAL A 61 14.90 -4.79 -0.72
C VAL A 61 14.01 -3.56 -0.85
N PHE A 62 12.71 -3.77 -0.75
CA PHE A 62 11.71 -2.72 -0.68
C PHE A 62 11.69 -2.10 0.71
N THR A 63 11.83 -0.78 0.82
CA THR A 63 11.95 -0.11 2.11
C THR A 63 11.21 1.23 2.18
N GLY A 64 10.61 1.51 3.33
CA GLY A 64 9.92 2.75 3.65
C GLY A 64 9.53 2.79 5.12
N ALA A 65 8.91 3.88 5.58
CA ALA A 65 8.38 4.00 6.94
C ALA A 65 6.85 4.12 6.94
N GLY A 66 6.17 3.46 7.89
CA GLY A 66 4.71 3.45 7.98
C GLY A 66 4.06 2.94 6.69
N THR A 67 3.09 3.66 6.15
CA THR A 67 2.45 3.34 4.87
C THR A 67 3.44 3.10 3.72
N SER A 68 4.59 3.79 3.69
CA SER A 68 5.62 3.54 2.67
C SER A 68 6.28 2.16 2.82
N ALA A 69 6.35 1.57 4.02
CA ALA A 69 6.82 0.20 4.21
C ALA A 69 5.83 -0.80 3.59
N TYR A 70 4.53 -0.55 3.75
CA TYR A 70 3.47 -1.46 3.32
C TYR A 70 3.35 -1.57 1.79
N VAL A 71 3.97 -0.64 1.05
CA VAL A 71 4.20 -0.78 -0.40
C VAL A 71 4.98 -2.07 -0.68
N GLY A 72 6.11 -2.26 0.00
CA GLY A 72 6.94 -3.47 -0.12
C GLY A 72 6.20 -4.72 0.31
N ASP A 73 5.50 -4.66 1.45
CA ASP A 73 4.75 -5.79 2.00
C ASP A 73 3.65 -6.27 1.04
N THR A 74 3.01 -5.35 0.32
CA THR A 74 1.94 -5.66 -0.63
C THR A 74 2.48 -6.32 -1.90
N ILE A 75 3.60 -5.83 -2.45
CA ILE A 75 4.10 -6.31 -3.76
C ILE A 75 5.01 -7.53 -3.65
N THR A 76 5.70 -7.71 -2.52
CA THR A 76 6.73 -8.76 -2.36
C THR A 76 6.19 -10.18 -2.59
N PRO A 77 5.02 -10.58 -2.03
CA PRO A 77 4.48 -11.93 -2.26
C PRO A 77 4.21 -12.21 -3.75
N TYR A 78 3.72 -11.22 -4.49
CA TYR A 78 3.46 -11.35 -5.93
C TYR A 78 4.77 -11.46 -6.73
N LEU A 79 5.74 -10.56 -6.48
CA LEU A 79 7.00 -10.53 -7.24
C LEU A 79 7.87 -11.78 -7.03
N ARG A 80 7.71 -12.50 -5.91
CA ARG A 80 8.34 -13.82 -5.71
C ARG A 80 7.86 -14.88 -6.72
N SER A 81 6.66 -14.71 -7.26
CA SER A 81 6.06 -15.62 -8.24
C SER A 81 6.17 -15.11 -9.68
N TYR A 82 6.04 -13.80 -9.87
CA TYR A 82 5.87 -13.14 -11.18
C TYR A 82 6.99 -12.16 -11.55
N GLY A 83 8.04 -12.06 -10.73
CA GLY A 83 9.28 -11.39 -11.12
C GLY A 83 10.33 -12.38 -11.64
N GLU A 84 11.48 -11.87 -12.05
CA GLU A 84 12.64 -12.65 -12.51
C GLU A 84 13.34 -13.41 -11.36
N LYS A 85 12.66 -14.41 -10.78
CA LYS A 85 13.04 -15.12 -9.54
C LYS A 85 14.39 -15.87 -9.56
N ASN A 86 14.92 -16.12 -10.76
CA ASN A 86 16.24 -16.73 -10.95
C ASN A 86 17.37 -15.68 -10.82
N ILE A 87 17.03 -14.41 -11.00
CA ILE A 87 17.96 -13.27 -10.95
C ILE A 87 17.76 -12.50 -9.64
N PHE A 88 16.52 -12.34 -9.19
CA PHE A 88 16.17 -11.51 -8.05
C PHE A 88 15.64 -12.31 -6.86
N GLU A 89 15.98 -11.83 -5.67
CA GLU A 89 15.37 -12.24 -4.42
C GLU A 89 14.65 -11.05 -3.78
N PHE A 90 13.32 -11.11 -3.71
CA PHE A 90 12.49 -10.00 -3.24
C PHE A 90 12.22 -10.08 -1.73
N ALA A 91 12.50 -8.97 -1.04
CA ALA A 91 12.25 -8.78 0.37
C ALA A 91 11.65 -7.39 0.65
N SER A 92 10.86 -7.30 1.71
CA SER A 92 10.37 -6.03 2.27
C SER A 92 10.98 -5.87 3.65
N VAL A 93 11.63 -4.73 3.90
CA VAL A 93 12.27 -4.40 5.19
C VAL A 93 12.07 -2.91 5.44
N ALA A 94 11.37 -2.54 6.51
CA ALA A 94 11.08 -1.14 6.79
C ALA A 94 12.36 -0.33 7.08
N THR A 95 12.36 0.95 6.75
CA THR A 95 13.50 1.83 7.06
C THR A 95 13.70 1.94 8.56
N THR A 96 12.62 1.85 9.34
CA THR A 96 12.65 1.79 10.80
C THR A 96 13.43 0.60 11.34
N ASP A 97 13.40 -0.53 10.64
CA ASP A 97 14.13 -1.74 11.02
C ASP A 97 15.59 -1.65 10.56
N ILE A 98 15.83 -1.21 9.32
CA ILE A 98 17.20 -0.98 8.81
C ILE A 98 17.97 0.00 9.69
N VAL A 99 17.32 1.05 10.18
CA VAL A 99 17.99 2.07 11.02
C VAL A 99 18.21 1.58 12.45
N SER A 100 17.29 0.78 13.01
CA SER A 100 17.37 0.35 14.42
C SER A 100 18.14 -0.95 14.62
N ASP A 101 18.10 -1.88 13.65
CA ASP A 101 18.85 -3.13 13.61
C ASP A 101 19.45 -3.35 12.20
N PRO A 102 20.50 -2.61 11.84
CA PRO A 102 21.08 -2.64 10.50
C PRO A 102 21.65 -4.00 10.11
N TYR A 103 22.32 -4.68 11.05
CA TYR A 103 22.99 -5.96 10.80
C TYR A 103 22.01 -7.15 10.82
N GLY A 104 20.88 -7.04 11.51
CA GLY A 104 19.77 -7.99 11.37
C GLY A 104 18.94 -7.79 10.09
N SER A 105 18.93 -6.57 9.56
CA SER A 105 18.14 -6.19 8.39
C SER A 105 18.84 -6.45 7.05
N LEU A 106 20.14 -6.14 6.96
CA LEU A 106 20.94 -6.19 5.74
C LEU A 106 22.23 -7.00 5.96
N ASP A 107 22.57 -7.83 4.98
CA ASP A 107 23.84 -8.56 4.93
C ASP A 107 24.87 -7.76 4.12
N SER A 108 26.10 -7.64 4.63
CA SER A 108 27.17 -6.85 3.99
C SER A 108 27.64 -7.43 2.66
N GLU A 109 27.52 -8.76 2.48
CA GLU A 109 27.99 -9.48 1.30
C GLU A 109 26.89 -9.72 0.25
N ASP A 110 25.62 -9.51 0.60
CA ASP A 110 24.52 -9.69 -0.34
C ASP A 110 24.51 -8.56 -1.38
N PRO A 111 24.61 -8.87 -2.68
CA PRO A 111 24.43 -7.88 -3.74
C PRO A 111 22.99 -7.37 -3.68
N THR A 112 22.83 -6.07 -3.39
CA THR A 112 21.55 -5.51 -2.98
C THR A 112 21.17 -4.33 -3.87
N VAL A 113 19.89 -4.28 -4.26
CA VAL A 113 19.24 -3.05 -4.70
C VAL A 113 18.27 -2.61 -3.60
N LEU A 114 18.52 -1.45 -3.01
CA LEU A 114 17.62 -0.87 -2.02
C LEU A 114 16.61 0.05 -2.73
N VAL A 115 15.34 -0.36 -2.72
CA VAL A 115 14.23 0.38 -3.32
C VAL A 115 13.51 1.19 -2.24
N SER A 116 13.80 2.49 -2.16
CA SER A 116 13.31 3.37 -1.10
C SER A 116 12.05 4.11 -1.51
N PHE A 117 11.01 4.05 -0.68
CA PHE A 117 9.74 4.74 -0.83
C PHE A 117 9.60 5.91 0.14
N ALA A 118 9.24 7.08 -0.38
CA ALA A 118 8.89 8.22 0.47
C ALA A 118 7.90 9.17 -0.21
N ARG A 119 6.81 9.53 0.48
CA ARG A 119 5.89 10.56 -0.03
C ARG A 119 6.53 11.95 -0.04
N SER A 120 7.09 12.38 1.10
CA SER A 120 7.69 13.71 1.25
C SER A 120 9.19 13.77 0.96
N GLY A 121 9.87 12.61 0.88
CA GLY A 121 11.33 12.53 0.78
C GLY A 121 12.11 13.07 1.98
N ASN A 122 11.44 13.40 3.10
CA ASN A 122 12.03 14.15 4.21
C ASN A 122 12.02 13.41 5.57
N SER A 123 11.59 12.14 5.60
CA SER A 123 11.71 11.33 6.82
C SER A 123 13.19 11.13 7.14
N PRO A 124 13.63 11.43 8.38
CA PRO A 124 14.99 11.15 8.83
C PRO A 124 15.38 9.69 8.64
N GLU A 125 14.44 8.76 8.87
CA GLU A 125 14.63 7.32 8.70
C GLU A 125 14.87 6.93 7.24
N SER A 126 14.17 7.53 6.28
CA SER A 126 14.43 7.28 4.85
C SER A 126 15.86 7.62 4.46
N LEU A 127 16.35 8.79 4.88
CA LEU A 127 17.73 9.21 4.60
C LEU A 127 18.74 8.37 5.39
N ALA A 128 18.43 8.05 6.64
CA ALA A 128 19.29 7.24 7.49
C ALA A 128 19.43 5.82 6.96
N ALA A 129 18.36 5.17 6.50
CA ALA A 129 18.42 3.82 5.93
C ALA A 129 19.33 3.77 4.69
N VAL A 130 19.23 4.75 3.78
CA VAL A 130 20.16 4.87 2.65
C VAL A 130 21.59 5.02 3.13
N ASN A 131 21.86 5.91 4.07
CA ASN A 131 23.21 6.15 4.60
C ASN A 131 23.79 4.93 5.34
N VAL A 132 22.97 4.22 6.10
CA VAL A 132 23.34 2.98 6.79
C VAL A 132 23.67 1.90 5.79
N ALA A 133 22.82 1.67 4.78
CA ALA A 133 23.07 0.68 3.73
C ALA A 133 24.38 0.96 3.00
N ARG A 134 24.67 2.24 2.67
CA ARG A 134 25.96 2.66 2.07
C ARG A 134 27.18 2.33 2.94
N LYS A 135 27.04 2.34 4.27
CA LYS A 135 28.14 2.04 5.19
C LYS A 135 28.40 0.54 5.32
N ILE A 136 27.36 -0.30 5.23
CA ILE A 136 27.47 -1.71 5.59
C ILE A 136 27.42 -2.68 4.40
N VAL A 137 26.76 -2.34 3.29
CA VAL A 137 26.62 -3.22 2.13
C VAL A 137 27.66 -2.88 1.07
N LYS A 138 28.45 -3.88 0.66
CA LYS A 138 29.56 -3.68 -0.29
C LYS A 138 29.10 -3.47 -1.72
N ASN A 139 28.13 -4.27 -2.17
CA ASN A 139 27.61 -4.28 -3.54
C ASN A 139 26.18 -3.75 -3.53
N LEU A 140 26.04 -2.44 -3.76
CA LEU A 140 24.78 -1.75 -3.52
C LEU A 140 24.40 -0.81 -4.66
N LEU A 141 23.15 -0.90 -5.09
CA LEU A 141 22.49 0.05 -5.98
C LEU A 141 21.20 0.55 -5.31
N PHE A 142 20.68 1.68 -5.79
CA PHE A 142 19.48 2.30 -5.24
C PHE A 142 18.43 2.58 -6.30
N ILE A 143 17.17 2.34 -5.97
CA ILE A 143 16.04 2.92 -6.68
C ILE A 143 15.28 3.77 -5.67
N ASN A 144 15.15 5.07 -5.92
CA ASN A 144 14.41 5.96 -5.04
C ASN A 144 13.11 6.38 -5.74
N ILE A 145 11.98 5.93 -5.20
CA ILE A 145 10.65 6.27 -5.69
C ILE A 145 10.04 7.27 -4.69
N THR A 146 9.82 8.50 -5.13
CA THR A 146 9.31 9.57 -4.26
C THR A 146 8.32 10.48 -4.97
N CYS A 147 7.41 11.06 -4.19
CA CYS A 147 6.40 11.98 -4.72
C CYS A 147 6.84 13.45 -4.65
N ALA A 148 7.90 13.79 -3.90
CA ALA A 148 8.35 15.16 -3.69
C ALA A 148 9.71 15.42 -4.38
N PRO A 149 9.74 16.10 -5.54
CA PRO A 149 10.99 16.48 -6.22
C PRO A 149 11.93 17.33 -5.35
N GLU A 150 11.38 18.19 -4.51
CA GLU A 150 12.09 19.03 -3.54
C GLU A 150 12.48 18.29 -2.26
N GLY A 151 12.01 17.05 -2.08
CA GLY A 151 12.32 16.23 -0.92
C GLY A 151 13.79 15.85 -0.89
N LYS A 152 14.36 15.76 0.32
CA LYS A 152 15.80 15.51 0.50
C LYS A 152 16.27 14.20 -0.12
N LEU A 153 15.44 13.15 -0.09
CA LEU A 153 15.74 11.89 -0.77
C LEU A 153 15.93 12.09 -2.29
N ALA A 154 15.11 12.93 -2.93
CA ALA A 154 15.24 13.22 -4.36
C ALA A 154 16.49 14.07 -4.65
N GLN A 155 16.69 15.14 -3.88
CA GLN A 155 17.83 16.06 -4.05
C GLN A 155 19.18 15.34 -3.86
N ASP A 156 19.29 14.49 -2.85
CA ASP A 156 20.53 13.73 -2.56
C ASP A 156 20.80 12.63 -3.61
N SER A 157 19.81 12.29 -4.45
CA SER A 157 19.90 11.24 -5.49
C SER A 157 20.26 11.77 -6.87
N ALA A 158 19.99 13.04 -7.17
CA ALA A 158 19.95 13.57 -8.54
C ALA A 158 21.27 13.44 -9.32
N GLU A 159 22.41 13.40 -8.63
CA GLU A 159 23.74 13.36 -9.24
C GLU A 159 24.49 12.05 -8.95
N ARG A 160 23.78 10.98 -8.58
CA ARG A 160 24.41 9.73 -8.15
C ARG A 160 24.29 8.61 -9.18
N ASP A 161 25.44 8.15 -9.69
CA ASP A 161 25.51 7.04 -10.65
C ASP A 161 25.00 5.70 -10.12
N ASP A 162 24.97 5.52 -8.79
CA ASP A 162 24.48 4.31 -8.13
C ASP A 162 22.97 4.31 -7.87
N THR A 163 22.27 5.38 -8.24
CA THR A 163 20.87 5.61 -7.89
C THR A 163 20.02 5.89 -9.13
N LEU A 164 18.92 5.16 -9.29
CA LEU A 164 17.84 5.51 -10.20
C LEU A 164 16.76 6.28 -9.41
N LEU A 165 16.49 7.53 -9.79
CA LEU A 165 15.44 8.35 -9.18
C LEU A 165 14.19 8.32 -10.06
N LEU A 166 13.05 7.94 -9.49
CA LEU A 166 11.75 7.97 -10.16
C LEU A 166 10.78 8.85 -9.37
N LEU A 167 10.25 9.88 -10.03
CA LEU A 167 9.39 10.88 -9.41
C LEU A 167 7.93 10.69 -9.78
N ILE A 168 7.03 10.75 -8.79
CA ILE A 168 5.57 10.73 -8.98
C ILE A 168 4.95 12.00 -8.39
N PRO A 169 5.22 13.19 -8.97
CA PRO A 169 4.87 14.48 -8.35
C PRO A 169 3.36 14.67 -8.15
N GLY A 170 2.53 14.12 -9.03
CA GLY A 170 1.06 14.19 -8.91
C GLY A 170 0.49 13.48 -7.69
N ALA A 171 1.28 12.60 -7.06
CA ALA A 171 0.89 11.80 -5.90
C ALA A 171 1.46 12.33 -4.56
N ASN A 172 2.00 13.55 -4.52
CA ASN A 172 2.47 14.16 -3.26
C ASN A 172 1.28 14.62 -2.41
N ASP A 173 0.66 13.68 -1.70
CA ASP A 173 -0.51 13.93 -0.87
C ASP A 173 -0.20 15.02 0.18
N GLN A 174 -1.02 16.06 0.19
CA GLN A 174 -1.04 17.14 1.16
C GLN A 174 -1.86 16.77 2.39
N GLY A 175 -2.80 15.84 2.27
CA GLY A 175 -3.52 15.28 3.41
C GLY A 175 -2.58 14.60 4.41
N PHE A 176 -3.03 14.45 5.65
CA PHE A 176 -2.26 13.73 6.67
C PHE A 176 -1.94 12.30 6.22
N ALA A 177 -2.96 11.54 5.86
CA ALA A 177 -2.82 10.16 5.42
C ALA A 177 -2.28 10.08 3.98
N MET A 178 -1.38 9.13 3.75
CA MET A 178 -1.00 8.75 2.38
C MET A 178 -2.16 8.02 1.71
N THR A 179 -2.50 8.41 0.47
CA THR A 179 -3.54 7.79 -0.36
C THR A 179 -2.99 7.49 -1.75
N GLY A 180 -2.94 8.47 -2.65
CA GLY A 180 -2.37 8.33 -3.98
C GLY A 180 -0.87 8.07 -3.96
N SER A 181 -0.14 8.62 -3.00
CA SER A 181 1.28 8.30 -2.79
C SER A 181 1.51 6.80 -2.59
N TYR A 182 0.74 6.16 -1.71
CA TYR A 182 0.83 4.71 -1.49
C TYR A 182 0.53 3.93 -2.77
N SER A 183 -0.63 4.16 -3.39
CA SER A 183 -1.08 3.35 -4.52
C SER A 183 -0.21 3.54 -5.76
N CYS A 184 0.31 4.74 -6.02
CA CYS A 184 1.20 4.99 -7.16
C CYS A 184 2.61 4.42 -6.93
N MET A 185 3.15 4.48 -5.71
CA MET A 185 4.43 3.82 -5.40
C MET A 185 4.31 2.29 -5.51
N THR A 186 3.22 1.70 -5.03
CA THR A 186 2.88 0.28 -5.21
C THR A 186 2.81 -0.10 -6.68
N LEU A 187 2.12 0.69 -7.50
CA LEU A 187 2.04 0.43 -8.93
C LEU A 187 3.42 0.55 -9.60
N LEU A 188 4.14 1.65 -9.40
CA LEU A 188 5.42 1.86 -10.05
C LEU A 188 6.42 0.77 -9.70
N ALA A 189 6.56 0.42 -8.42
CA ALA A 189 7.45 -0.64 -7.98
C ALA A 189 7.06 -2.02 -8.54
N THR A 190 5.76 -2.29 -8.68
CA THR A 190 5.29 -3.52 -9.36
C THR A 190 5.74 -3.53 -10.81
N LEU A 191 5.56 -2.42 -11.55
CA LEU A 191 5.91 -2.33 -12.97
C LEU A 191 7.40 -2.59 -13.25
N LEU A 192 8.28 -2.13 -12.35
CA LEU A 192 9.74 -2.30 -12.46
C LEU A 192 10.18 -3.77 -12.45
N PHE A 193 9.46 -4.64 -11.74
CA PHE A 193 9.92 -5.99 -11.42
C PHE A 193 8.97 -7.11 -11.86
N ASP A 194 7.75 -6.80 -12.27
CA ASP A 194 6.84 -7.76 -12.90
C ASP A 194 7.37 -8.15 -14.30
N SER A 195 7.54 -9.45 -14.56
CA SER A 195 8.08 -9.97 -15.82
C SER A 195 7.01 -10.11 -16.92
N SER A 196 5.77 -9.72 -16.65
CA SER A 196 4.68 -9.75 -17.63
C SER A 196 4.93 -8.80 -18.80
N ALA A 197 4.33 -9.10 -19.95
CA ALA A 197 4.41 -8.24 -21.13
C ALA A 197 3.75 -6.87 -20.87
N ASP A 198 4.32 -5.83 -21.47
CA ASP A 198 3.97 -4.43 -21.19
C ASP A 198 2.53 -4.08 -21.63
N ASP A 199 2.04 -4.71 -22.70
CA ASP A 199 0.66 -4.62 -23.17
C ASP A 199 -0.34 -5.20 -22.14
N LYS A 200 0.00 -6.31 -21.48
CA LYS A 200 -0.79 -6.85 -20.37
C LYS A 200 -0.78 -5.92 -19.16
N LYS A 201 0.40 -5.42 -18.77
CA LYS A 201 0.50 -4.46 -17.65
C LYS A 201 -0.38 -3.25 -17.90
N LYS A 202 -0.35 -2.69 -19.12
CA LYS A 202 -1.22 -1.58 -19.51
C LYS A 202 -2.70 -1.92 -19.38
N LEU A 203 -3.12 -3.07 -19.89
CA LEU A 203 -4.50 -3.52 -19.80
C LEU A 203 -4.97 -3.61 -18.34
N TRP A 204 -4.17 -4.20 -17.46
CA TRP A 204 -4.50 -4.31 -16.03
C TRP A 204 -4.60 -2.96 -15.33
N ILE A 205 -3.79 -1.98 -15.72
CA ILE A 205 -3.85 -0.62 -15.17
C ILE A 205 -5.11 0.10 -15.66
N ASP A 206 -5.47 -0.04 -16.94
CA ASP A 206 -6.68 0.55 -17.49
C ASP A 206 -7.93 -0.04 -16.80
N ASP A 207 -7.98 -1.36 -16.62
CA ASP A 207 -9.02 -2.08 -15.87
C ASP A 207 -9.06 -1.62 -14.41
N ALA A 208 -7.93 -1.62 -13.69
CA ALA A 208 -7.85 -1.16 -12.31
C ALA A 208 -8.36 0.28 -12.15
N SER A 209 -8.01 1.16 -13.09
CA SER A 209 -8.46 2.55 -13.12
C SER A 209 -9.98 2.66 -13.32
N GLN A 210 -10.57 1.84 -14.19
CA GLN A 210 -12.02 1.78 -14.35
C GLN A 210 -12.71 1.26 -13.08
N LEU A 211 -12.18 0.21 -12.45
CA LEU A 211 -12.70 -0.30 -11.18
C LEU A 211 -12.59 0.72 -10.04
N GLY A 212 -11.50 1.49 -9.97
CA GLY A 212 -11.34 2.57 -9.00
C GLY A 212 -12.38 3.68 -9.18
N ARG A 213 -12.80 3.98 -10.43
CA ARG A 213 -13.91 4.92 -10.68
C ARG A 213 -15.25 4.34 -10.21
N GLN A 214 -15.48 3.03 -10.35
CA GLN A 214 -16.68 2.39 -9.79
C GLN A 214 -16.73 2.48 -8.26
N VAL A 215 -15.58 2.39 -7.57
CA VAL A 215 -15.52 2.61 -6.11
C VAL A 215 -16.03 4.00 -5.73
N ILE A 216 -15.66 5.03 -6.49
CA ILE A 216 -16.13 6.40 -6.28
C ILE A 216 -17.65 6.50 -6.51
N GLU A 217 -18.15 5.90 -7.59
CA GLU A 217 -19.58 5.93 -7.95
C GLU A 217 -20.44 5.20 -6.91
N ARG A 218 -19.91 4.12 -6.32
CA ARG A 218 -20.59 3.23 -5.37
C ARG A 218 -20.30 3.56 -3.91
N GLU A 219 -19.85 4.79 -3.61
CA GLU A 219 -19.56 5.26 -2.25
C GLU A 219 -20.73 5.01 -1.27
N ALA A 220 -21.96 5.16 -1.76
CA ALA A 220 -23.17 4.97 -0.96
C ALA A 220 -23.29 3.54 -0.39
N GLU A 221 -22.81 2.52 -1.09
CA GLU A 221 -22.79 1.13 -0.61
C GLU A 221 -21.83 1.01 0.58
N ILE A 222 -20.63 1.57 0.47
CA ILE A 222 -19.61 1.60 1.53
C ILE A 222 -20.15 2.33 2.77
N ALA A 223 -20.83 3.46 2.56
CA ALA A 223 -21.43 4.24 3.64
C ALA A 223 -22.51 3.46 4.43
N THR A 224 -23.12 2.41 3.86
CA THR A 224 -24.11 1.60 4.59
C THR A 224 -23.49 0.80 5.72
N TRP A 225 -22.25 0.30 5.57
CA TRP A 225 -21.56 -0.49 6.59
C TRP A 225 -21.29 0.34 7.84
N LEU A 226 -21.00 1.63 7.66
CA LEU A 226 -20.68 2.56 8.74
C LEU A 226 -21.90 3.01 9.57
N LYS A 227 -23.11 2.58 9.20
CA LYS A 227 -24.34 2.80 9.99
C LYS A 227 -24.48 1.82 11.15
N LYS A 228 -23.68 0.74 11.18
CA LYS A 228 -23.63 -0.20 12.30
C LYS A 228 -23.09 0.49 13.55
N ASP A 229 -23.47 -0.03 14.72
CA ASP A 229 -22.82 0.38 15.97
C ASP A 229 -21.52 -0.41 16.16
N PHE A 230 -20.39 0.23 15.91
CA PHE A 230 -19.08 -0.40 16.02
C PHE A 230 -18.05 0.57 16.63
N ASN A 231 -17.09 -0.02 17.32
CA ASN A 231 -15.88 0.67 17.79
C ASN A 231 -14.58 -0.07 17.42
N ARG A 232 -14.69 -1.23 16.76
CA ARG A 232 -13.56 -2.05 16.28
C ARG A 232 -13.66 -2.32 14.79
N ILE A 233 -12.52 -2.36 14.10
CA ILE A 233 -12.45 -2.70 12.68
C ILE A 233 -11.28 -3.65 12.43
N THR A 234 -11.52 -4.72 11.68
CA THR A 234 -10.51 -5.69 11.27
C THR A 234 -10.41 -5.74 9.75
N TYR A 235 -9.18 -5.75 9.23
CA TYR A 235 -8.91 -6.08 7.82
C TYR A 235 -8.10 -7.37 7.73
N LEU A 236 -8.54 -8.28 6.88
CA LEU A 236 -7.88 -9.53 6.55
C LEU A 236 -7.50 -9.56 5.07
N GLY A 237 -6.58 -10.45 4.73
CA GLY A 237 -6.27 -10.76 3.34
C GLY A 237 -5.11 -11.74 3.23
N SER A 238 -5.05 -12.50 2.14
CA SER A 238 -3.98 -13.48 1.91
C SER A 238 -2.90 -12.96 0.96
N GLY A 239 -1.66 -13.44 1.14
CA GLY A 239 -0.52 -13.07 0.29
C GLY A 239 -0.27 -11.57 0.25
N SER A 240 -0.32 -10.96 -0.95
CA SER A 240 -0.18 -9.52 -1.14
C SER A 240 -1.18 -8.69 -0.32
N TYR A 241 -2.34 -9.26 0.01
CA TYR A 241 -3.36 -8.52 0.75
C TYR A 241 -3.12 -8.46 2.25
N VAL A 242 -2.11 -9.16 2.79
CA VAL A 242 -1.66 -8.94 4.18
C VAL A 242 -1.06 -7.54 4.32
N GLY A 243 -0.18 -7.13 3.40
CA GLY A 243 0.37 -5.77 3.37
C GLY A 243 -0.72 -4.71 3.16
N LEU A 244 -1.69 -5.02 2.30
CA LEU A 244 -2.85 -4.16 2.07
C LEU A 244 -3.75 -4.02 3.30
N ALA A 245 -3.98 -5.11 4.05
CA ALA A 245 -4.74 -5.09 5.30
C ALA A 245 -4.04 -4.23 6.36
N HIS A 246 -2.71 -4.29 6.42
CA HIS A 246 -1.90 -3.48 7.32
C HIS A 246 -2.01 -1.98 7.01
N GLU A 247 -2.04 -1.61 5.72
CA GLU A 247 -2.31 -0.23 5.28
C GLU A 247 -3.76 0.20 5.57
N ALA A 248 -4.73 -0.64 5.20
CA ALA A 248 -6.16 -0.36 5.34
C ALA A 248 -6.55 -0.04 6.79
N GLN A 249 -6.06 -0.84 7.74
CA GLN A 249 -6.31 -0.59 9.15
C GLN A 249 -5.59 0.66 9.67
N LEU A 250 -4.38 0.97 9.15
CA LEU A 250 -3.62 2.14 9.60
C LEU A 250 -4.37 3.42 9.21
N LYS A 251 -4.99 3.46 8.03
CA LYS A 251 -5.84 4.59 7.61
C LYS A 251 -6.99 4.84 8.58
N ILE A 252 -7.59 3.78 9.13
CA ILE A 252 -8.62 3.92 10.17
C ILE A 252 -8.01 4.54 11.43
N LEU A 253 -6.89 4.01 11.93
CA LEU A 253 -6.23 4.54 13.14
C LEU A 253 -5.85 6.00 12.99
N GLU A 254 -5.20 6.35 11.88
CA GLU A 254 -4.73 7.70 11.59
C GLU A 254 -5.90 8.68 11.49
N LEU A 255 -6.88 8.38 10.64
CA LEU A 255 -7.96 9.32 10.35
C LEU A 255 -9.00 9.38 11.50
N ALA A 256 -9.14 8.32 12.29
CA ALA A 256 -10.02 8.30 13.46
C ALA A 256 -9.29 8.67 14.78
N ALA A 257 -8.02 9.09 14.74
CA ALA A 257 -7.22 9.40 15.93
C ALA A 257 -7.23 8.27 16.99
N GLY A 258 -7.24 7.02 16.55
CA GLY A 258 -7.30 5.84 17.43
C GLY A 258 -8.64 5.63 18.17
N ILE A 259 -9.68 6.42 17.88
CA ILE A 259 -11.02 6.26 18.50
C ILE A 259 -11.60 4.88 18.20
N ASN A 260 -11.38 4.38 16.98
CA ASN A 260 -11.69 3.01 16.62
C ASN A 260 -10.43 2.16 16.74
N ALA A 261 -10.50 1.14 17.59
CA ALA A 261 -9.44 0.16 17.68
C ALA A 261 -9.42 -0.69 16.41
N THR A 262 -8.25 -1.08 15.95
CA THR A 262 -8.09 -1.87 14.74
C THR A 262 -7.29 -3.14 14.99
N SER A 263 -7.53 -4.14 14.14
CA SER A 263 -6.65 -5.31 14.02
C SER A 263 -6.48 -5.69 12.55
N TRP A 264 -5.43 -6.44 12.24
CA TRP A 264 -5.21 -7.00 10.91
C TRP A 264 -4.47 -8.32 11.02
N ASP A 265 -4.64 -9.19 10.03
CA ASP A 265 -3.90 -10.45 9.90
C ASP A 265 -4.09 -11.02 8.49
N SER A 266 -3.41 -12.12 8.20
CA SER A 266 -3.79 -13.04 7.14
C SER A 266 -5.12 -13.74 7.43
N SER A 267 -5.89 -14.04 6.39
CA SER A 267 -7.20 -14.71 6.48
C SER A 267 -7.14 -16.05 7.22
N MET A 268 -6.09 -16.84 7.00
CA MET A 268 -5.86 -18.06 7.77
C MET A 268 -5.29 -17.81 9.18
N GLY A 269 -4.29 -16.94 9.30
CA GLY A 269 -3.59 -16.65 10.55
C GLY A 269 -4.52 -16.14 11.65
N TYR A 270 -5.57 -15.41 11.26
CA TYR A 270 -6.51 -14.80 12.19
C TYR A 270 -7.12 -15.78 13.20
N ARG A 271 -7.30 -17.06 12.82
CA ARG A 271 -7.84 -18.11 13.70
C ARG A 271 -6.97 -18.39 14.92
N HIS A 272 -5.67 -18.11 14.86
CA HIS A 272 -4.67 -18.56 15.83
C HIS A 272 -4.50 -17.59 17.00
N GLY A 273 -5.60 -17.03 17.49
CA GLY A 273 -5.62 -16.06 18.58
C GLY A 273 -6.24 -14.72 18.18
N PRO A 274 -5.77 -14.04 17.12
CA PRO A 274 -6.23 -12.69 16.78
C PRO A 274 -7.74 -12.53 16.59
N LYS A 275 -8.44 -13.58 16.17
CA LYS A 275 -9.92 -13.65 16.11
C LYS A 275 -10.60 -13.33 17.44
N SER A 276 -9.93 -13.46 18.59
CA SER A 276 -10.46 -13.02 19.90
C SER A 276 -10.73 -11.51 19.98
N PHE A 277 -10.22 -10.72 19.03
CA PHE A 277 -10.54 -9.30 18.90
C PHE A 277 -12.01 -9.05 18.51
N VAL A 278 -12.65 -10.01 17.83
CA VAL A 278 -14.03 -9.89 17.31
C VAL A 278 -15.05 -9.91 18.46
N ASP A 279 -15.87 -8.87 18.51
CA ASP A 279 -17.07 -8.76 19.33
C ASP A 279 -18.26 -8.24 18.51
N ASN A 280 -19.41 -8.05 19.18
CA ASN A 280 -20.62 -7.51 18.57
C ASN A 280 -20.57 -6.03 18.14
N ARG A 281 -19.41 -5.39 18.28
CA ARG A 281 -19.11 -4.02 17.83
C ARG A 281 -17.89 -3.99 16.90
N THR A 282 -17.60 -5.11 16.25
CA THR A 282 -16.50 -5.25 15.30
C THR A 282 -17.02 -5.36 13.86
N LEU A 283 -16.50 -4.52 12.97
CA LEU A 283 -16.60 -4.72 11.52
C LEU A 283 -15.40 -5.56 11.06
N VAL A 284 -15.64 -6.59 10.26
CA VAL A 284 -14.59 -7.41 9.66
C VAL A 284 -14.65 -7.31 8.14
N PHE A 285 -13.53 -6.96 7.52
CA PHE A 285 -13.33 -6.93 6.08
C PHE A 285 -12.28 -7.97 5.70
N ASP A 286 -12.47 -8.68 4.60
CA ASP A 286 -11.44 -9.54 3.99
C ASP A 286 -11.27 -9.19 2.51
N PHE A 287 -10.02 -8.99 2.08
CA PHE A 287 -9.66 -8.83 0.67
C PHE A 287 -9.48 -10.21 0.04
N VAL A 288 -10.41 -10.60 -0.81
CA VAL A 288 -10.48 -11.96 -1.37
C VAL A 288 -9.56 -12.10 -2.58
N SER A 289 -8.67 -13.09 -2.55
CA SER A 289 -7.74 -13.41 -3.63
C SER A 289 -8.41 -13.87 -4.92
N ASN A 290 -7.84 -13.46 -6.06
CA ASN A 290 -8.19 -14.00 -7.38
C ASN A 290 -7.48 -15.33 -7.69
N ASP A 291 -6.46 -15.72 -6.92
CA ASP A 291 -5.89 -17.07 -7.04
C ASP A 291 -6.91 -18.11 -6.56
N ALA A 292 -7.27 -19.05 -7.43
CA ALA A 292 -8.36 -20.00 -7.18
C ALA A 292 -8.12 -20.90 -5.96
N TYR A 293 -6.86 -21.20 -5.64
CA TYR A 293 -6.52 -21.97 -4.45
C TYR A 293 -6.64 -21.12 -3.19
N THR A 294 -5.99 -19.96 -3.17
CA THR A 294 -5.98 -19.03 -2.03
C THR A 294 -7.39 -18.54 -1.69
N ARG A 295 -8.20 -18.25 -2.70
CA ARG A 295 -9.59 -17.77 -2.55
C ARG A 295 -10.44 -18.65 -1.64
N GLN A 296 -10.25 -19.97 -1.69
CA GLN A 296 -11.01 -20.90 -0.85
C GLN A 296 -10.83 -20.57 0.63
N TYR A 297 -9.59 -20.26 1.05
CA TYR A 297 -9.28 -19.95 2.44
C TYR A 297 -9.82 -18.59 2.89
N ASP A 298 -9.82 -17.59 2.01
CA ASP A 298 -10.42 -16.27 2.27
C ASP A 298 -11.95 -16.40 2.44
N LEU A 299 -12.59 -17.18 1.56
CA LEU A 299 -14.03 -17.46 1.66
C LEU A 299 -14.37 -18.27 2.91
N ASP A 300 -13.54 -19.23 3.31
CA ASP A 300 -13.76 -20.05 4.49
C ASP A 300 -13.74 -19.20 5.78
N ILE A 301 -12.79 -18.27 5.94
CA ILE A 301 -12.78 -17.40 7.13
C ILE A 301 -13.96 -16.43 7.13
N LEU A 302 -14.34 -15.88 5.97
CA LEU A 302 -15.52 -15.01 5.85
C LEU A 302 -16.81 -15.76 6.25
N ASN A 303 -16.98 -16.98 5.76
CA ASN A 303 -18.12 -17.84 6.11
C ASN A 303 -18.12 -18.22 7.58
N GLU A 304 -16.97 -18.52 8.17
CA GLU A 304 -16.82 -18.84 9.58
C GLU A 304 -17.21 -17.65 10.47
N ILE A 305 -16.65 -16.45 10.23
CA ILE A 305 -16.95 -15.25 11.04
C ILE A 305 -18.42 -14.86 10.91
N LYS A 306 -18.99 -14.95 9.69
CA LYS A 306 -20.43 -14.74 9.47
C LYS A 306 -21.27 -15.77 10.25
N GLY A 307 -20.87 -17.04 10.22
CA GLY A 307 -21.54 -18.16 10.88
C GLY A 307 -21.52 -18.08 12.40
N ASP A 308 -20.47 -17.51 12.99
CA ASP A 308 -20.37 -17.30 14.43
C ASP A 308 -21.42 -16.32 14.97
N GLN A 309 -21.94 -15.43 14.11
CA GLN A 309 -22.93 -14.39 14.48
C GLN A 309 -22.49 -13.47 15.63
N ILE A 310 -21.17 -13.29 15.79
CA ILE A 310 -20.60 -12.40 16.80
C ILE A 310 -20.34 -11.01 16.20
N ALA A 311 -19.67 -10.91 15.06
CA ALA A 311 -19.30 -9.62 14.46
C ALA A 311 -20.52 -8.75 14.13
N ALA A 312 -20.37 -7.42 14.21
CA ALA A 312 -21.41 -6.48 13.83
C ALA A 312 -21.73 -6.54 12.33
N LEU A 313 -20.71 -6.81 11.52
CA LEU A 313 -20.78 -7.04 10.08
C LEU A 313 -19.51 -7.72 9.58
N THR A 314 -19.67 -8.65 8.64
CA THR A 314 -18.57 -9.29 7.90
C THR A 314 -18.74 -8.99 6.42
N VAL A 315 -17.70 -8.44 5.78
CA VAL A 315 -17.73 -7.99 4.38
C VAL A 315 -16.59 -8.60 3.59
N GLY A 316 -16.91 -9.28 2.48
CA GLY A 316 -15.93 -9.66 1.47
C GLY A 316 -15.69 -8.53 0.48
N ILE A 317 -14.45 -8.08 0.32
CA ILE A 317 -14.03 -7.17 -0.74
C ILE A 317 -13.38 -8.02 -1.82
N GLU A 318 -14.04 -8.16 -2.97
CA GLU A 318 -13.69 -9.19 -3.96
C GLU A 318 -13.83 -8.67 -5.39
N GLN A 319 -13.09 -9.26 -6.33
CA GLN A 319 -13.46 -9.26 -7.74
C GLN A 319 -14.29 -10.52 -8.03
N GLU A 320 -15.23 -10.47 -8.97
CA GLU A 320 -16.03 -11.62 -9.39
C GLU A 320 -15.13 -12.83 -9.68
N GLY A 321 -15.40 -13.94 -8.99
CA GLY A 321 -14.74 -15.22 -9.20
C GLY A 321 -15.74 -16.37 -9.38
N ASN A 322 -15.21 -17.58 -9.60
CA ASN A 322 -16.02 -18.80 -9.75
C ASN A 322 -16.87 -19.10 -8.50
N THR A 323 -16.33 -18.77 -7.33
CA THR A 323 -17.02 -18.81 -6.04
C THR A 323 -16.84 -17.47 -5.37
N ASN A 324 -17.91 -16.95 -4.76
CA ASN A 324 -17.96 -15.65 -4.12
C ASN A 324 -18.54 -15.80 -2.72
N PHE A 325 -18.31 -14.82 -1.86
CA PHE A 325 -18.88 -14.85 -0.53
C PHE A 325 -20.39 -14.58 -0.56
N ASP A 326 -21.20 -15.49 0.00
CA ASP A 326 -22.67 -15.37 0.08
C ASP A 326 -23.12 -14.39 1.20
N GLY A 327 -22.25 -13.49 1.66
CA GLY A 327 -22.53 -12.51 2.70
C GLY A 327 -22.69 -11.09 2.16
N SER A 328 -22.38 -10.10 2.99
CA SER A 328 -22.23 -8.73 2.49
C SER A 328 -20.92 -8.64 1.71
N THR A 329 -20.95 -8.06 0.52
CA THR A 329 -19.76 -7.91 -0.32
C THR A 329 -19.67 -6.52 -0.92
N PHE A 330 -18.45 -6.16 -1.34
CA PHE A 330 -18.23 -5.19 -2.39
C PHE A 330 -17.55 -5.93 -3.55
N THR A 331 -18.37 -6.42 -4.48
CA THR A 331 -17.91 -7.18 -5.63
C THR A 331 -17.62 -6.25 -6.80
N LEU A 332 -16.39 -6.26 -7.29
CA LEU A 332 -15.94 -5.60 -8.52
C LEU A 332 -16.07 -6.56 -9.70
N PRO A 333 -16.53 -6.11 -10.88
CA PRO A 333 -16.61 -6.99 -12.05
C PRO A 333 -15.23 -7.37 -12.59
N VAL A 334 -15.16 -8.49 -13.32
CA VAL A 334 -14.05 -8.75 -14.24
C VAL A 334 -14.31 -7.99 -15.54
N LEU A 335 -13.40 -7.09 -15.91
CA LEU A 335 -13.53 -6.29 -17.14
C LEU A 335 -12.91 -7.03 -18.32
N SER A 336 -11.58 -7.07 -18.39
CA SER A 336 -10.86 -7.81 -19.44
C SER A 336 -10.47 -9.21 -18.97
N GLU A 337 -9.79 -9.29 -17.82
CA GLU A 337 -9.44 -10.54 -17.14
C GLU A 337 -9.30 -10.32 -15.63
N PRO A 338 -9.31 -11.38 -14.79
CA PRO A 338 -9.07 -11.23 -13.36
C PRO A 338 -7.72 -10.55 -13.10
N LEU A 339 -7.74 -9.48 -12.32
CA LEU A 339 -6.54 -8.67 -12.09
C LEU A 339 -5.54 -9.43 -11.20
N PRO A 340 -4.22 -9.38 -11.51
CA PRO A 340 -3.21 -9.88 -10.58
C PRO A 340 -3.17 -9.06 -9.30
N ALA A 341 -2.70 -9.66 -8.21
CA ALA A 341 -2.93 -9.14 -6.86
C ALA A 341 -2.51 -7.67 -6.63
N PRO A 342 -1.32 -7.18 -7.05
CA PRO A 342 -0.95 -5.78 -6.86
C PRO A 342 -1.79 -4.79 -7.67
N TYR A 343 -2.30 -5.20 -8.83
CA TYR A 343 -3.17 -4.37 -9.66
C TYR A 343 -4.58 -4.29 -9.08
N LEU A 344 -5.10 -5.40 -8.55
CA LEU A 344 -6.38 -5.44 -7.85
C LEU A 344 -6.32 -4.76 -6.46
N ALA A 345 -5.13 -4.72 -5.83
CA ALA A 345 -4.91 -3.99 -4.59
C ALA A 345 -5.21 -2.49 -4.74
N LEU A 346 -5.12 -1.93 -5.95
CA LEU A 346 -5.36 -0.50 -6.24
C LEU A 346 -6.84 -0.11 -6.01
N PRO A 347 -7.85 -0.72 -6.67
CA PRO A 347 -9.24 -0.44 -6.33
C PRO A 347 -9.62 -0.95 -4.93
N PHE A 348 -9.02 -2.04 -4.42
CA PHE A 348 -9.28 -2.50 -3.06
C PHE A 348 -8.84 -1.47 -1.99
N VAL A 349 -7.67 -0.85 -2.13
CA VAL A 349 -7.24 0.19 -1.18
C VAL A 349 -8.15 1.41 -1.24
N MET A 350 -8.72 1.76 -2.40
CA MET A 350 -9.69 2.84 -2.49
C MET A 350 -10.95 2.56 -1.67
N ILE A 351 -11.42 1.31 -1.62
CA ILE A 351 -12.56 0.91 -0.78
C ILE A 351 -12.22 1.15 0.70
N ALA A 352 -11.06 0.67 1.16
CA ALA A 352 -10.61 0.85 2.54
C ALA A 352 -10.37 2.33 2.91
N GLN A 353 -9.79 3.12 2.00
CA GLN A 353 -9.62 4.56 2.18
C GLN A 353 -10.97 5.29 2.27
N THR A 354 -11.96 4.85 1.50
CA THR A 354 -13.34 5.38 1.58
C THR A 354 -13.95 5.08 2.94
N VAL A 355 -13.80 3.85 3.44
CA VAL A 355 -14.21 3.46 4.80
C VAL A 355 -13.53 4.36 5.84
N ALA A 356 -12.22 4.60 5.73
CA ALA A 356 -11.47 5.42 6.67
C ALA A 356 -11.87 6.90 6.65
N LEU A 357 -12.03 7.48 5.47
CA LEU A 357 -12.49 8.86 5.29
C LEU A 357 -13.87 9.06 5.91
N LEU A 358 -14.83 8.20 5.58
CA LEU A 358 -16.18 8.28 6.10
C LEU A 358 -16.23 8.05 7.60
N ASN A 359 -15.43 7.10 8.11
CA ASN A 359 -15.35 6.82 9.54
C ASN A 359 -14.77 7.99 10.33
N SER A 360 -13.74 8.69 9.80
CA SER A 360 -13.19 9.90 10.42
C SER A 360 -14.26 10.96 10.63
N VAL A 361 -15.08 11.23 9.61
CA VAL A 361 -16.19 12.19 9.71
C VAL A 361 -17.25 11.68 10.69
N ARG A 362 -17.57 10.39 10.68
CA ARG A 362 -18.53 9.75 11.60
C ARG A 362 -18.13 9.94 13.07
N VAL A 363 -16.84 9.81 13.39
CA VAL A 363 -16.32 10.05 14.75
C VAL A 363 -16.05 11.53 15.04
N LYS A 364 -16.50 12.44 14.17
CA LYS A 364 -16.38 13.90 14.26
C LYS A 364 -14.93 14.40 14.26
N ASN A 365 -14.03 13.67 13.61
CA ASN A 365 -12.67 14.13 13.35
C ASN A 365 -12.57 14.83 11.98
N THR A 366 -11.47 15.54 11.74
CA THR A 366 -11.16 16.20 10.47
C THR A 366 -10.13 15.40 9.68
N PRO A 367 -10.51 14.72 8.57
CA PRO A 367 -9.61 13.81 7.84
C PRO A 367 -8.29 14.44 7.37
N ASP A 368 -8.30 15.72 6.96
CA ASP A 368 -7.11 16.41 6.45
C ASP A 368 -6.07 16.67 7.55
N THR A 369 -6.52 16.82 8.79
CA THR A 369 -5.70 17.11 9.99
C THR A 369 -6.19 16.30 11.20
N PRO A 370 -6.06 14.97 11.20
CA PRO A 370 -6.79 14.09 12.12
C PRO A 370 -6.13 13.94 13.49
N SER A 371 -4.96 14.54 13.73
CA SER A 371 -4.25 14.52 15.02
C SER A 371 -4.28 15.91 15.67
N PRO A 372 -5.40 16.31 16.31
CA PRO A 372 -5.53 17.65 16.92
C PRO A 372 -4.55 17.88 18.07
N THR A 373 -4.07 16.82 18.71
CA THR A 373 -3.07 16.87 19.79
C THR A 373 -1.65 17.11 19.28
N GLY A 374 -1.40 16.94 17.97
CA GLY A 374 -0.06 17.01 17.37
C GLY A 374 0.88 15.84 17.72
N GLN A 375 0.37 14.79 18.39
CA GLN A 375 1.16 13.60 18.76
C GLN A 375 1.65 12.82 17.53
N VAL A 376 0.86 12.79 16.45
CA VAL A 376 1.26 12.24 15.15
C VAL A 376 1.26 13.36 14.12
N ASN A 377 2.20 13.32 13.18
CA ASN A 377 2.45 14.39 12.21
C ASN A 377 2.55 13.82 10.78
N ARG A 378 2.07 14.57 9.79
CA ARG A 378 2.17 14.22 8.35
C ARG A 378 3.61 13.92 7.91
N VAL A 379 4.56 14.72 8.41
CA VAL A 379 5.98 14.43 8.36
C VAL A 379 6.42 14.17 9.79
N VAL A 380 7.04 13.02 10.02
CA VAL A 380 7.49 12.60 11.34
C VAL A 380 8.38 13.66 12.00
N LYS A 381 8.26 13.81 13.32
CA LYS A 381 9.04 14.76 14.13
C LYS A 381 9.63 14.02 15.33
N GLY A 382 10.76 14.53 15.83
CA GLY A 382 11.38 14.03 17.06
C GLY A 382 12.25 12.77 16.92
N VAL A 383 12.47 12.29 15.69
CA VAL A 383 13.36 11.15 15.42
C VAL A 383 14.82 11.60 15.52
N THR A 384 15.58 10.97 16.40
CA THR A 384 17.03 11.17 16.51
C THR A 384 17.75 10.03 15.82
N ILE A 385 18.58 10.35 14.82
CA ILE A 385 19.43 9.38 14.15
C ILE A 385 20.76 9.31 14.88
N HIS A 386 21.07 8.14 15.44
CA HIS A 386 22.35 7.87 16.09
C HIS A 386 23.40 7.41 15.06
N SER A 387 24.67 7.70 15.31
CA SER A 387 25.75 7.24 14.45
C SER A 387 25.93 5.73 14.58
N LEU A 388 25.96 5.04 13.44
CA LEU A 388 26.47 3.66 13.33
C LEU A 388 27.94 3.59 13.74
#